data_AF-A0AAD9CRP4-F1
#
_entry.id   AF-A0AAD9CRP4-F1
#
_cell.length_a   1.000
_cell.length_b   1.000
_cell.length_c   1.000
_cell.angle_alpha   90.00
_cell.angle_beta   90.00
_cell.angle_gamma   90.00
#
_symmetry.space_group_name_H-M   'P 1'
#
loop_
_entity.id
_entity.type
_entity.pdbx_description
1 polymer ?
#
loop_
_entity_poly.entity_id
_entity_poly.type
_entity_poly.pdbx_seq_one_letter_code
_entity_poly.pdbx_strand_id
1 'polypeptide(L)'
;MISDNELNCGLNTCFFFAGLSFILVVATCFVLPETAKRSPAELDELFEKKVKPWRFRQTVTEVQRCRLEQAAGNLEVRANQVPDLSCQRTKDTKSRKWR
;
A
#
# COMPACT_ATOMS: atom_id res chain seq x y z
N MET A 1 -26.87 24.57 -48.21
CA MET A 1 -27.55 23.68 -47.25
C MET A 1 -26.66 22.46 -47.12
N ILE A 2 -25.97 22.35 -45.99
CA ILE A 2 -25.25 21.12 -45.61
C ILE A 2 -26.30 20.28 -44.89
N SER A 3 -26.60 19.11 -45.43
CA SER A 3 -27.75 18.31 -45.04
C SER A 3 -27.68 17.88 -43.57
N ASP A 4 -28.80 17.99 -42.84
CA ASP A 4 -29.02 17.45 -41.49
C ASP A 4 -29.18 15.92 -41.49
N ASN A 5 -28.25 15.21 -42.15
CA ASN A 5 -28.20 13.77 -42.10
C ASN A 5 -27.03 13.31 -41.22
N GLU A 6 -27.45 12.85 -40.04
CA GLU A 6 -26.95 11.61 -39.41
C GLU A 6 -25.70 11.74 -38.53
N LEU A 7 -25.83 12.50 -37.44
CA LEU A 7 -25.70 12.03 -36.03
C LEU A 7 -25.81 13.28 -35.13
N ASN A 8 -27.03 13.79 -34.89
CA ASN A 8 -27.27 14.85 -33.89
C ASN A 8 -27.17 14.26 -32.46
N CYS A 9 -26.03 13.66 -32.15
CA CYS A 9 -25.71 13.17 -30.82
C CYS A 9 -25.17 14.35 -30.01
N GLY A 10 -26.07 15.25 -29.60
CA GLY A 10 -25.78 16.36 -28.69
C GLY A 10 -25.39 15.86 -27.29
N LEU A 11 -26.09 16.32 -26.25
CA LEU A 11 -25.83 15.97 -24.84
C LEU A 11 -25.83 14.43 -24.56
N ASN A 12 -26.45 13.65 -25.44
CA ASN A 12 -26.57 12.20 -25.30
C ASN A 12 -25.23 11.46 -25.47
N THR A 13 -24.23 12.03 -26.15
CA THR A 13 -22.91 11.40 -26.32
C THR A 13 -22.17 11.29 -24.97
N CYS A 14 -22.42 12.22 -24.05
CA CYS A 14 -21.85 12.18 -22.70
C CYS A 14 -22.31 10.93 -21.92
N PHE A 15 -23.57 10.51 -22.07
CA PHE A 15 -24.08 9.30 -21.42
C PHE A 15 -23.50 8.02 -22.00
N PHE A 16 -23.27 7.98 -23.32
CA PHE A 16 -22.57 6.85 -23.95
C PHE A 16 -21.14 6.74 -23.42
N PHE A 17 -20.41 7.86 -23.36
CA PHE A 17 -19.04 7.87 -22.85
C PHE A 17 -18.98 7.60 -21.34
N ALA A 18 -19.94 8.09 -20.57
CA ALA A 18 -20.10 7.79 -19.15
C ALA A 18 -20.41 6.31 -18.93
N GLY A 19 -21.28 5.70 -19.75
CA GLY A 19 -21.57 4.27 -19.69
C GLY A 19 -20.36 3.42 -20.05
N LEU A 20 -19.66 3.76 -21.14
CA LEU A 20 -18.46 3.05 -21.58
C LEU A 20 -17.33 3.17 -20.55
N SER A 21 -17.06 4.37 -20.05
CA SER A 21 -16.06 4.59 -19.00
C SER A 21 -16.44 3.91 -17.70
N PHE A 22 -17.73 3.89 -17.31
CA PHE A 22 -18.19 3.18 -16.12
C PHE A 22 -17.96 1.68 -16.23
N ILE A 23 -18.28 1.06 -17.37
CA ILE A 23 -18.01 -0.38 -17.59
C ILE A 23 -16.51 -0.66 -17.52
N LEU A 24 -15.66 0.18 -18.12
CA LEU A 24 -14.21 0.04 -18.05
C LEU A 24 -13.67 0.21 -16.62
N VAL A 25 -14.20 1.16 -15.85
CA VAL A 25 -13.82 1.36 -14.45
C VAL A 25 -14.23 0.16 -13.61
N VAL A 26 -15.43 -0.36 -13.79
CA VAL A 26 -15.91 -1.55 -13.07
C VAL A 26 -15.03 -2.76 -13.42
N ALA A 27 -14.75 -2.98 -14.71
CA ALA A 27 -13.85 -4.05 -15.14
C ALA A 27 -12.45 -3.89 -14.53
N THR A 28 -11.93 -2.66 -14.50
CA THR A 28 -10.64 -2.34 -13.87
C THR A 28 -10.67 -2.66 -12.37
N CYS A 29 -11.73 -2.29 -11.64
CA CYS A 29 -11.87 -2.63 -10.22
C CYS A 29 -11.89 -4.14 -9.93
N PHE A 30 -12.35 -4.97 -10.89
CA PHE A 30 -12.35 -6.42 -10.72
C PHE A 30 -11.06 -7.10 -11.21
N VAL A 31 -10.43 -6.57 -12.26
CA VAL A 31 -9.27 -7.17 -12.92
C VAL A 31 -7.94 -6.67 -12.35
N LEU A 32 -7.81 -5.37 -12.06
CA LEU A 32 -6.58 -4.82 -11.46
C LEU A 32 -6.59 -5.05 -9.94
N PRO A 33 -5.66 -5.85 -9.40
CA PRO A 33 -5.45 -5.90 -7.96
C PRO A 33 -4.84 -4.58 -7.45
N GLU A 34 -5.25 -4.16 -6.26
CA GLU A 34 -4.57 -3.10 -5.51
C GLU A 34 -3.19 -3.61 -5.04
N THR A 35 -2.15 -3.33 -5.82
CA THR A 35 -0.75 -3.70 -5.52
C THR A 35 0.01 -2.63 -4.74
N ALA A 36 -0.63 -1.48 -4.47
CA ALA A 36 0.01 -0.37 -3.78
C ALA A 36 0.38 -0.74 -2.33
N LYS A 37 1.61 -0.41 -1.93
CA LYS A 37 2.15 -0.58 -0.56
C LYS A 37 2.30 -2.04 -0.07
N ARG A 38 2.29 -3.02 -0.98
CA ARG A 38 2.58 -4.44 -0.67
C ARG A 38 3.97 -4.81 -1.15
N SER A 39 4.70 -5.60 -0.35
CA SER A 39 6.01 -6.11 -0.76
C SER A 39 5.85 -7.24 -1.81
N PRO A 40 6.81 -7.43 -2.74
CA PRO A 40 6.69 -8.45 -3.79
C PRO A 40 6.58 -9.86 -3.21
N ALA A 41 7.23 -10.15 -2.07
CA ALA A 41 7.09 -11.42 -1.36
C ALA A 41 5.67 -11.63 -0.80
N GLU A 42 5.01 -10.57 -0.32
CA GLU A 42 3.61 -10.67 0.13
C GLU A 42 2.65 -10.93 -1.03
N LEU A 43 2.93 -10.38 -2.21
CA LEU A 43 2.15 -10.57 -3.42
C LEU A 43 2.24 -12.02 -3.92
N ASP A 44 3.43 -12.59 -3.90
CA ASP A 44 3.66 -13.96 -4.36
C ASP A 44 2.81 -14.98 -3.58
N GLU A 45 2.78 -14.88 -2.24
CA GLU A 45 1.91 -15.72 -1.40
C GLU A 45 0.41 -15.54 -1.70
N LEU A 46 -0.03 -14.33 -2.06
CA LEU A 46 -1.42 -14.06 -2.40
C LEU A 46 -1.81 -14.67 -3.75
N PHE A 47 -0.88 -14.73 -4.70
CA PHE A 47 -1.06 -15.42 -5.98
C PHE A 47 -1.07 -16.95 -5.82
N GLU A 48 -0.21 -17.51 -4.96
CA GLU A 48 -0.24 -18.93 -4.61
C GLU A 48 -1.58 -19.34 -4.00
N LYS A 49 -2.11 -18.51 -3.09
CA LYS A 49 -3.42 -18.70 -2.45
C LYS A 49 -4.61 -18.41 -3.39
N LYS A 50 -4.37 -17.97 -4.63
CA LYS A 50 -5.37 -17.59 -5.64
C LYS A 50 -6.48 -16.71 -5.06
N VAL A 51 -6.09 -15.73 -4.25
CA VAL A 51 -7.03 -14.78 -3.68
C VAL A 51 -7.60 -13.94 -4.83
N LYS A 52 -8.89 -13.62 -4.76
CA LYS A 52 -9.52 -12.72 -5.72
C LYS A 52 -8.95 -11.30 -5.58
N PRO A 53 -8.65 -10.58 -6.68
CA PRO A 53 -8.00 -9.26 -6.65
C PRO A 53 -8.63 -8.26 -5.68
N TRP A 54 -9.96 -8.20 -5.61
CA TRP A 54 -10.70 -7.27 -4.74
C TRP A 54 -10.59 -7.59 -3.24
N ARG A 55 -10.09 -8.78 -2.86
CA ARG A 55 -9.93 -9.22 -1.47
C ARG A 55 -8.50 -9.03 -0.92
N PHE A 56 -7.54 -8.62 -1.74
CA PHE A 56 -6.12 -8.45 -1.35
C PHE A 56 -5.93 -7.48 -0.17
N ARG A 57 -6.85 -6.51 0.00
CA ARG A 57 -6.79 -5.56 1.10
C ARG A 57 -7.11 -6.18 2.47
N GLN A 58 -7.96 -7.20 2.52
CA GLN A 58 -8.43 -7.80 3.77
C GLN A 58 -7.59 -9.01 4.20
N THR A 59 -6.81 -9.59 3.28
CA THR A 59 -5.98 -10.76 3.57
C THR A 59 -4.71 -10.35 4.29
N VAL A 60 -4.53 -10.90 5.49
CA VAL A 60 -3.27 -10.82 6.23
C VAL A 60 -2.37 -11.96 5.75
N THR A 61 -1.23 -11.59 5.17
CA THR A 61 -0.24 -12.52 4.60
C THR A 61 0.67 -13.08 5.69
N GLU A 62 1.22 -14.29 5.50
CA GLU A 62 2.07 -14.93 6.52
C GLU A 62 3.41 -14.17 6.64
N VAL A 63 3.97 -13.68 5.52
CA VAL A 63 5.12 -12.73 5.53
C VAL A 63 4.89 -11.55 6.49
N GLN A 64 3.66 -11.02 6.53
CA GLN A 64 3.36 -9.86 7.36
C GLN A 64 3.37 -10.22 8.85
N ARG A 65 2.90 -11.42 9.21
CA ARG A 65 3.01 -11.94 10.58
C ARG A 65 4.48 -12.16 10.96
N CYS A 66 5.23 -12.83 10.10
CA CYS A 66 6.66 -13.08 10.30
C CYS A 66 7.44 -11.77 10.47
N ARG A 67 7.17 -10.74 9.66
CA ARG A 67 7.80 -9.41 9.80
C ARG A 67 7.47 -8.74 11.13
N LEU A 68 6.22 -8.83 11.60
CA LEU A 68 5.80 -8.27 12.89
C LEU A 68 6.49 -8.99 14.05
N GLU A 69 6.60 -10.32 13.98
CA GLU A 69 7.33 -11.14 14.94
C GLU A 69 8.84 -10.80 14.94
N GLN A 70 9.45 -10.66 13.77
CA GLN A 70 10.84 -10.21 13.64
C GLN A 70 11.04 -8.80 14.19
N ALA A 71 10.09 -7.90 14.01
CA ALA A 71 10.17 -6.56 14.57
C ALA A 71 10.10 -6.61 16.10
N ALA A 72 9.23 -7.44 16.68
CA ALA A 72 9.16 -7.64 18.14
C ALA A 72 10.47 -8.23 18.70
N GLY A 73 11.00 -9.29 18.06
CA GLY A 73 12.28 -9.88 18.46
C GLY A 73 13.46 -8.92 18.29
N ASN A 74 13.50 -8.16 17.20
CA ASN A 74 14.56 -7.17 16.98
C ASN A 74 14.48 -5.99 17.96
N LEU A 75 13.28 -5.60 18.41
CA LEU A 75 13.13 -4.59 19.45
C LEU A 75 13.63 -5.11 20.80
N GLU A 76 13.34 -6.37 21.13
CA GLU A 76 13.84 -7.02 22.34
C GLU A 76 15.37 -7.15 22.33
N VAL A 77 15.94 -7.62 21.21
CA VAL A 77 17.39 -7.68 21.00
C VAL A 77 18.00 -6.28 21.08
N ARG A 78 17.38 -5.27 20.46
CA ARG A 78 17.89 -3.89 20.49
C ARG A 78 17.80 -3.27 21.88
N ALA A 79 16.78 -3.61 22.67
CA ALA A 79 16.67 -3.18 24.07
C ALA A 79 17.79 -3.80 24.92
N ASN A 80 18.15 -5.06 24.67
CA ASN A 80 19.25 -5.75 25.34
C ASN A 80 20.64 -5.31 24.85
N GLN A 81 20.75 -4.88 23.59
CA GLN A 81 22.00 -4.42 22.99
C GLN A 81 22.36 -3.00 23.44
N VAL A 82 21.39 -2.15 23.81
CA VAL A 82 21.67 -0.82 24.35
C VAL A 82 22.34 -1.02 25.71
N PRO A 83 23.67 -0.84 25.83
CA PRO A 83 24.29 -0.88 27.14
C PRO A 83 23.71 0.30 27.91
N ASP A 84 23.37 0.08 29.17
CA ASP A 84 22.77 1.07 30.05
C ASP A 84 23.50 2.43 29.95
N LEU A 85 22.93 3.34 29.13
CA LEU A 85 23.45 4.68 28.86
C LEU A 85 23.24 5.61 30.07
N SER A 86 22.66 5.12 31.17
CA SER A 86 22.49 5.91 32.39
C SER A 86 23.83 6.41 32.96
N CYS A 87 24.94 5.71 32.71
CA CYS A 87 26.26 6.10 33.20
C CYS A 87 27.06 7.03 32.25
N GLN A 88 26.69 7.13 30.96
CA GLN A 88 27.39 7.97 29.96
C GLN A 88 26.84 9.41 29.94
N ARG A 89 25.53 9.61 30.15
CA ARG A 89 24.86 10.91 29.95
C ARG A 89 25.31 12.01 30.93
N THR A 90 25.85 11.65 32.10
CA THR A 90 26.29 12.64 33.12
C THR A 90 27.70 13.17 32.89
N LYS A 91 28.53 12.48 32.08
CA LYS A 91 29.90 12.92 31.80
C LYS A 91 29.97 13.96 30.68
N ASP A 92 29.07 13.88 29.70
CA ASP A 92 29.02 14.82 28.56
C ASP A 92 28.47 16.21 28.93
N THR A 93 27.57 16.31 29.90
CA THR A 93 27.01 17.59 30.36
C THR A 93 28.00 18.39 31.20
N LYS A 94 28.91 17.72 31.93
CA LYS A 94 29.96 18.38 32.73
C LYS A 94 31.13 18.86 31.87
N SER A 95 31.40 18.21 30.74
CA SER A 95 32.44 18.60 29.76
C SER A 95 32.08 19.88 28.97
N ARG A 96 30.79 20.15 28.73
CA ARG A 96 30.33 21.38 28.03
C ARG A 96 30.27 22.64 28.89
N LYS A 97 30.42 22.55 30.23
CA LYS A 97 30.29 23.70 31.14
C LYS A 97 31.58 24.52 31.32
N TRP A 98 32.72 24.00 30.86
CA TRP A 98 34.04 24.63 31.03
C TRP A 98 34.78 24.84 29.70
N ARG A 99 34.03 25.08 28.61
CA ARG A 99 34.54 25.56 27.32
C ARG A 99 33.84 26.84 26.95
#